data_AF-A0A2T2SKW0-F1
#
_entry.id   AF-A0A2T2SKW0-F1
#
_cell.length_a   1.000
_cell.length_b   1.000
_cell.length_c   1.000
_cell.angle_alpha   90.00
_cell.angle_beta   90.00
_cell.angle_gamma   90.00
#
_symmetry.space_group_name_H-M   'P 1'
#
loop_
_entity.id
_entity.type
_entity.pdbx_description
1 polymer ?
#
loop_
_entity_poly.entity_id
_entity_poly.type
_entity_poly.pdbx_seq_one_letter_code
_entity_poly.pdbx_strand_id
1 'polypeptide(L)'
;MLIDTERAKRRLVESGVSEEQAGAHLDVLRMVSEQSREELATKQDLERLEQEIDRRFAKLRSELKQDIEGLRSELKQDIEGLRSERQAELRALQTTMYRTAVAAVTFLSVLMALFRFL
;
A
#
# COMPACT_ATOMS: atom_id res chain seq x y z
N MET A 1 16.08 36.87 -8.03
CA MET A 1 17.15 37.81 -8.43
C MET A 1 16.81 39.16 -7.82
N LEU A 2 17.74 39.79 -7.11
CA LEU A 2 17.64 41.22 -6.81
C LEU A 2 18.19 41.94 -8.05
N ILE A 3 17.31 42.42 -8.93
CA ILE A 3 17.73 43.30 -10.02
C ILE A 3 18.13 44.62 -9.37
N ASP A 4 19.38 45.05 -9.59
CA ASP A 4 19.85 46.37 -9.19
C ASP A 4 19.18 47.41 -10.09
N THR A 5 18.04 47.93 -9.63
CA THR A 5 17.20 48.87 -10.39
C THR A 5 17.88 50.21 -10.61
N GLU A 6 18.79 50.61 -9.72
CA GLU A 6 19.55 51.86 -9.87
C GLU A 6 20.61 51.74 -10.97
N ARG A 7 21.34 50.63 -10.99
CA ARG A 7 22.27 50.34 -12.09
C ARG A 7 21.53 50.19 -13.42
N ALA A 8 20.36 49.55 -13.42
CA ALA A 8 19.53 49.40 -14.62
C ALA A 8 19.00 50.74 -15.14
N LYS A 9 18.51 51.62 -14.25
CA LYS A 9 18.03 52.96 -14.58
C LYS A 9 19.12 53.82 -15.23
N ARG A 10 20.33 53.84 -14.65
CA ARG A 10 21.47 54.59 -15.22
C ARG A 10 21.80 54.16 -16.63
N ARG A 11 21.85 52.84 -16.90
CA ARG A 11 22.13 52.30 -18.23
C ARG A 11 21.07 52.68 -19.27
N LEU A 12 19.80 52.72 -18.87
CA LEU A 12 18.71 53.15 -19.74
C LEU A 12 18.86 54.63 -20.10
N VAL A 13 19.16 55.48 -19.12
CA VAL A 13 19.39 56.91 -19.34
C VAL A 13 20.63 57.15 -20.22
N GLU A 14 21.73 56.44 -19.98
CA GLU A 14 22.94 56.48 -20.81
C GLU A 14 22.68 56.03 -22.26
N SER A 15 21.67 55.19 -22.49
CA SER A 15 21.24 54.76 -23.83
C SER A 15 20.29 55.73 -24.54
N GLY A 16 19.97 56.88 -23.92
CA GLY A 16 19.12 57.92 -24.49
C GLY A 16 17.63 57.84 -24.11
N VAL A 17 17.26 56.96 -23.17
CA VAL A 17 15.89 56.90 -22.61
C VAL A 17 15.73 58.01 -21.57
N SER A 18 14.58 58.70 -21.54
CA SER A 18 14.36 59.72 -20.50
C SER A 18 14.30 59.09 -19.12
N GLU A 19 14.63 59.85 -18.07
CA GLU A 19 14.62 59.33 -16.71
C GLU A 19 13.23 58.81 -16.28
N GLU A 20 12.17 59.49 -16.73
CA GLU A 20 10.77 59.12 -16.49
C GLU A 20 10.40 57.82 -17.23
N GLN A 21 10.82 57.68 -18.48
CA GLN A 21 10.61 56.46 -19.25
C GLN A 21 11.38 55.28 -18.65
N ALA A 22 12.63 55.49 -18.21
CA ALA A 22 13.44 54.46 -17.56
C ALA A 22 12.78 53.97 -16.26
N GLY A 23 12.19 54.87 -15.48
CA GLY A 23 11.38 54.52 -14.30
C GLY A 23 10.18 53.66 -14.65
N ALA A 24 9.37 54.09 -15.63
CA ALA A 24 8.18 53.35 -16.06
C ALA A 24 8.50 51.93 -16.57
N HIS A 25 9.62 51.75 -17.29
CA HIS A 25 10.03 50.42 -17.77
C HIS A 25 10.44 49.49 -16.62
N LEU A 26 11.15 50.02 -15.61
CA LEU A 26 11.54 49.26 -14.43
C LEU A 26 10.34 48.89 -13.55
N ASP A 27 9.32 49.74 -13.49
CA ASP A 27 8.09 49.46 -12.75
C ASP A 27 7.29 48.32 -13.39
N VAL A 28 7.17 48.30 -14.73
CA VAL A 28 6.55 47.17 -15.45
C VAL A 28 7.35 45.88 -15.24
N LEU A 29 8.68 45.94 -15.33
CA LEU A 29 9.54 44.77 -15.09
C LEU A 29 9.42 44.25 -13.64
N ARG A 30 9.29 45.17 -12.66
CA ARG A 30 9.07 44.81 -11.27
C ARG A 30 7.72 44.11 -11.10
N MET A 31 6.65 44.68 -11.66
CA MET A 31 5.31 44.11 -11.62
C MET A 31 5.26 42.70 -12.22
N VAL A 32 5.85 42.50 -13.42
CA VAL A 32 5.90 41.18 -14.08
C VAL A 32 6.75 40.19 -13.27
N SER A 33 7.88 40.63 -12.71
CA SER A 33 8.73 39.77 -11.88
C SER A 33 8.09 39.38 -10.57
N GLU A 34 7.29 40.25 -9.96
CA GLU A 34 6.55 39.97 -8.72
C GLU A 34 5.42 38.99 -9.01
N GLN A 35 4.63 39.23 -10.05
CA GLN A 35 3.56 38.33 -10.49
C GLN A 35 4.10 36.92 -10.82
N SER A 36 5.17 36.82 -11.60
CA SER A 36 5.80 35.52 -11.91
C SER A 36 6.33 34.82 -10.66
N ARG A 37 6.70 35.55 -9.60
CA ARG A 37 7.20 34.95 -8.36
C ARG A 37 6.09 34.35 -7.51
N GLU A 38 4.88 34.91 -7.59
CA GLU A 38 3.71 34.38 -6.89
C GLU A 38 3.19 33.08 -7.54
N GLU A 39 3.37 32.92 -8.85
CA GLU A 39 2.93 31.72 -9.58
C GLU A 39 3.92 30.54 -9.48
N LEU A 40 5.18 30.79 -9.11
CA LEU A 40 6.21 29.76 -9.06
C LEU A 40 6.30 29.09 -7.69
N ALA A 41 6.31 27.76 -7.70
CA ALA A 41 6.62 26.99 -6.50
C ALA A 41 8.01 27.35 -5.95
N THR A 42 8.08 27.58 -4.65
CA THR A 42 9.34 27.88 -3.98
C THR A 42 10.13 26.59 -3.71
N LYS A 43 11.43 26.73 -3.42
CA LYS A 43 12.25 25.58 -2.95
C LYS A 43 11.64 24.93 -1.71
N GLN A 44 11.07 25.73 -0.81
CA GLN A 44 10.42 25.22 0.40
C GLN A 44 9.19 24.38 0.06
N ASP A 45 8.42 24.75 -0.97
CA ASP A 45 7.26 23.96 -1.41
C ASP A 45 7.70 22.60 -1.98
N LEU A 46 8.80 22.59 -2.74
CA LEU A 46 9.38 21.35 -3.26
C LEU A 46 9.91 20.45 -2.15
N GLU A 47 10.62 21.01 -1.16
CA GLU A 47 11.11 20.27 0.01
C GLU A 47 9.96 19.69 0.83
N ARG A 48 8.86 20.44 1.01
CA ARG A 48 7.65 19.93 1.68
C ARG A 48 7.02 18.79 0.90
N LEU A 49 6.94 18.91 -0.42
CA LEU A 49 6.39 17.88 -1.28
C LEU A 49 7.24 16.61 -1.25
N GLU A 50 8.57 16.73 -1.29
CA GLU A 50 9.51 15.62 -1.17
C GLU A 50 9.32 14.88 0.17
N GLN A 51 9.26 15.61 1.28
CA GLN A 51 9.00 15.02 2.59
C GLN A 51 7.63 14.33 2.68
N GLU A 52 6.60 14.91 2.06
CA GLU A 52 5.28 14.30 2.02
C GLU A 52 5.28 13.00 1.21
N ILE A 53 5.94 13.01 0.05
CA ILE A 53 6.09 11.83 -0.80
C ILE A 53 6.82 10.72 -0.02
N ASP A 54 7.94 11.02 0.63
CA ASP A 54 8.68 10.04 1.43
C ASP A 54 7.85 9.46 2.57
N ARG A 55 7.10 10.30 3.28
CA ARG A 55 6.18 9.85 4.34
C ARG A 55 5.09 8.93 3.79
N ARG A 56 4.48 9.29 2.65
CA ARG A 56 3.45 8.47 2.00
C ARG A 56 4.02 7.14 1.53
N PHE A 57 5.21 7.12 0.93
CA PHE A 57 5.89 5.89 0.52
C PHE A 57 6.23 4.99 1.72
N ALA A 58 6.78 5.57 2.80
CA ALA A 58 7.09 4.82 4.01
C ALA A 58 5.82 4.20 4.63
N LYS A 59 4.73 4.97 4.68
CA LYS A 59 3.43 4.49 5.17
C LYS A 59 2.89 3.35 4.31
N LEU A 60 2.84 3.53 2.98
CA LEU A 60 2.37 2.49 2.05
C LEU A 60 3.20 1.20 2.17
N ARG A 61 4.52 1.31 2.29
CA ARG A 61 5.40 0.15 2.49
C ARG A 61 5.10 -0.58 3.81
N SER A 62 4.80 0.16 4.87
CA SER A 62 4.42 -0.42 6.17
C SER A 62 3.08 -1.13 6.09
N GLU A 63 2.07 -0.51 5.48
CA GLU A 63 0.74 -1.10 5.29
C GLU A 63 0.83 -2.40 4.48
N LEU A 64 1.50 -2.37 3.32
CA LEU A 64 1.70 -3.57 2.51
C LEU A 64 2.43 -4.69 3.25
N LYS A 65 3.39 -4.36 4.11
CA LYS A 65 4.09 -5.37 4.93
C LYS A 65 3.14 -6.01 5.94
N GLN A 66 2.31 -5.20 6.62
CA GLN A 66 1.32 -5.70 7.56
C GLN A 66 0.27 -6.58 6.87
N ASP A 67 -0.23 -6.16 5.71
CA ASP A 67 -1.19 -6.94 4.93
C ASP A 67 -0.61 -8.30 4.50
N ILE A 68 0.65 -8.32 4.03
CA ILE A 68 1.33 -9.57 3.66
C ILE A 68 1.51 -10.49 4.88
N GLU A 69 1.89 -9.94 6.04
CA GLU A 69 2.04 -10.71 7.27
C GLU A 69 0.69 -11.25 7.76
N GLY A 70 -0.38 -10.45 7.67
CA GLY A 70 -1.75 -10.83 7.97
C GLY A 70 -2.23 -11.99 7.09
N LEU A 71 -2.17 -11.83 5.76
CA LEU A 71 -2.54 -12.86 4.79
C LEU A 71 -1.74 -14.16 4.99
N ARG A 72 -0.45 -14.05 5.31
CA ARG A 72 0.38 -15.23 5.59
C ARG A 72 -0.08 -15.96 6.85
N SER A 73 -0.51 -15.23 7.88
CA SER A 73 -1.05 -15.82 9.11
C SER A 73 -2.39 -16.51 8.84
N GLU A 74 -3.30 -15.84 8.14
CA GLU A 74 -4.60 -16.39 7.74
C GLU A 74 -4.44 -17.69 6.93
N LEU A 75 -3.62 -17.66 5.88
CA LEU A 75 -3.37 -18.86 5.07
C LEU A 75 -2.75 -20.01 5.87
N LYS A 76 -1.91 -19.71 6.86
CA LYS A 76 -1.35 -20.74 7.73
C LYS A 76 -2.43 -21.38 8.61
N GLN A 77 -3.32 -20.56 9.19
CA GLN A 77 -4.44 -21.03 9.99
C GLN A 77 -5.40 -21.88 9.14
N ASP A 78 -5.73 -21.45 7.92
CA ASP A 78 -6.58 -22.20 7.00
C ASP A 78 -5.97 -23.56 6.65
N ILE A 79 -4.66 -23.61 6.37
CA ILE A 79 -3.96 -24.88 6.10
C ILE A 79 -3.98 -25.81 7.32
N GLU A 80 -3.77 -25.27 8.52
CA GLU A 80 -3.83 -26.05 9.77
C GLU A 80 -5.25 -26.54 10.07
N GLY A 81 -6.27 -25.71 9.81
CA GLY A 81 -7.69 -26.05 9.88
C GLY A 81 -8.04 -27.20 8.95
N LEU A 82 -7.76 -27.07 7.65
CA LEU A 82 -8.02 -28.10 6.65
C LEU A 82 -7.29 -29.42 6.96
N ARG A 83 -6.05 -29.36 7.49
CA ARG A 83 -5.35 -30.57 7.93
C ARG A 83 -6.06 -31.26 9.09
N SER A 84 -6.55 -30.48 10.05
CA SER A 84 -7.26 -30.98 11.22
C SER A 84 -8.60 -31.60 10.83
N GLU A 85 -9.36 -30.93 9.96
CA GLU A 85 -10.62 -31.43 9.39
C GLU A 85 -10.41 -32.76 8.66
N ARG A 86 -9.44 -32.85 7.75
CA ARG A 86 -9.15 -34.10 7.04
C ARG A 86 -8.72 -35.23 7.98
N GLN A 87 -7.94 -34.94 9.02
CA GLN A 87 -7.58 -35.97 10.01
C GLN A 87 -8.80 -36.45 10.79
N ALA A 88 -9.71 -35.56 11.16
CA ALA A 88 -10.95 -35.91 11.85
C ALA A 88 -11.85 -36.77 10.97
N GLU A 89 -12.03 -36.41 9.70
CA GLU A 89 -12.80 -37.20 8.72
C GLU A 89 -12.21 -38.61 8.53
N LEU A 90 -10.89 -38.72 8.37
CA LEU A 90 -10.22 -40.02 8.25
C LEU A 90 -10.45 -40.90 9.49
N ARG A 91 -10.35 -40.33 10.69
CA ARG A 91 -10.62 -41.06 11.94
C ARG A 91 -12.08 -41.49 12.05
N ALA A 92 -13.01 -40.63 11.65
CA ALA A 92 -14.43 -40.95 11.64
C ALA A 92 -14.73 -42.10 10.67
N LEU A 93 -14.13 -42.09 9.48
CA LEU A 93 -14.24 -43.17 8.50
C LEU A 93 -13.67 -44.49 9.05
N GLN A 94 -12.45 -44.47 9.60
CA GLN A 94 -11.82 -45.64 10.21
C GLN A 94 -12.67 -46.24 11.33
N THR A 95 -13.22 -45.39 12.20
CA THR A 95 -14.11 -45.81 13.29
C THR A 95 -15.38 -46.46 12.74
N THR A 96 -15.97 -45.87 11.71
CA THR A 96 -17.18 -46.41 11.07
C THR A 96 -16.90 -47.77 10.45
N MET A 97 -15.82 -47.90 9.68
CA MET A 97 -15.42 -49.17 9.06
C MET A 97 -15.15 -50.25 10.09
N TYR A 98 -14.43 -49.93 11.18
CA TYR A 98 -14.16 -50.87 12.26
C TYR A 98 -15.47 -51.37 12.90
N ARG A 99 -16.39 -50.46 13.22
CA ARG A 99 -17.70 -50.81 13.81
C ARG A 99 -18.51 -51.70 12.87
N THR A 100 -18.56 -51.38 11.58
CA THR A 100 -19.30 -52.20 10.61
C THR A 100 -18.67 -53.57 10.41
N ALA A 101 -17.34 -53.67 10.40
CA ALA A 101 -16.63 -54.94 10.29
C ALA A 101 -16.90 -55.84 11.51
N VAL A 102 -16.81 -55.28 12.72
CA VAL A 102 -17.13 -56.00 13.96
C VAL A 102 -18.59 -56.48 13.95
N ALA A 103 -19.54 -55.61 13.57
CA ALA A 103 -20.96 -55.98 13.49
C ALA A 103 -21.22 -57.11 12.47
N ALA A 104 -20.53 -57.09 11.33
CA ALA A 104 -20.65 -58.15 10.33
C ALA A 104 -20.10 -59.49 10.85
N VAL A 105 -18.94 -59.47 11.54
CA VAL A 105 -18.32 -60.68 12.12
C VAL A 105 -19.20 -61.25 13.24
N THR A 106 -19.77 -60.41 14.11
CA THR A 106 -20.67 -60.87 15.17
C THR A 106 -21.96 -61.45 14.58
N PHE A 107 -22.54 -60.80 13.56
CA PHE A 107 -23.71 -61.31 12.86
C PHE A 107 -23.45 -62.67 12.20
N LEU A 108 -22.32 -62.83 11.49
CA LEU A 108 -21.93 -64.10 10.88
C LEU A 108 -21.74 -65.21 11.92
N SER A 109 -21.13 -64.88 13.06
CA SER A 109 -20.93 -65.80 14.18
C SER A 109 -22.26 -66.33 14.74
N VAL A 110 -23.24 -65.43 14.93
CA VAL A 110 -24.59 -65.80 15.38
C VAL A 110 -25.29 -66.68 14.34
N LEU A 111 -25.21 -66.32 13.06
CA LEU A 111 -25.81 -67.08 11.97
C LEU A 111 -25.23 -68.50 11.87
N MET A 112 -23.91 -68.66 11.95
CA MET A 112 -23.28 -69.98 11.98
C MET A 112 -23.69 -70.81 13.20
N ALA A 113 -23.83 -70.18 14.37
CA ALA A 113 -24.31 -70.87 15.57
C ALA A 113 -25.73 -71.41 15.36
N LEU A 114 -26.64 -70.62 14.78
CA LEU A 114 -28.02 -71.05 14.48
C LEU A 114 -28.07 -72.24 13.51
N PHE A 115 -27.26 -72.22 12.44
CA PHE A 115 -27.18 -73.34 11.49
C PHE A 115 -26.70 -74.66 12.11
N ARG A 116 -25.94 -74.61 13.21
CA ARG A 116 -25.46 -75.82 13.89
C ARG A 116 -26.57 -76.53 14.70
N PHE A 117 -27.66 -75.84 15.03
CA PHE A 117 -28.78 -76.36 15.84
C PHE A 117 -30.02 -76.76 15.02
N LEU A 118 -30.01 -76.52 13.71
CA LEU A 118 -31.07 -76.91 12.77
C LEU A 118 -30.71 -78.24 12.09
#